data_AF-A0A1R0X5U9-F1
#
_entry.id   AF-A0A1R0X5U9-F1
#
_cell.length_a   1.000
_cell.length_b   1.000
_cell.length_c   1.000
_cell.angle_alpha   90.00
_cell.angle_beta   90.00
_cell.angle_gamma   90.00
#
_symmetry.space_group_name_H-M   'P 1'
#
loop_
_entity.id
_entity.type
_entity.pdbx_description
1 polymer ?
#
loop_
_entity_poly.entity_id
_entity_poly.type
_entity_poly.pdbx_seq_one_letter_code
_entity_poly.pdbx_strand_id
1 'polypeptide(L)'
;MPVIRSKLSEVMERHDPKLSIRKLAKEINYHFDSVRRMYKNEMVQYPRDLLLKLCVYFNVQPGELIAMDAEDNDWVIDRSNDYEEDGDDKEPGTDSHL
;
A
#
# COMPACT_ATOMS: atom_id res chain seq x y z
N MET A 1 20.36 3.60 -6.84
CA MET A 1 19.22 3.06 -7.61
C MET A 1 18.00 3.04 -6.70
N PRO A 2 16.83 3.49 -7.16
CA PRO A 2 15.59 3.40 -6.38
C PRO A 2 15.28 1.93 -6.06
N VAL A 3 14.92 1.67 -4.81
CA VAL A 3 14.54 0.34 -4.34
C VAL A 3 13.27 0.43 -3.51
N ILE A 4 12.40 -0.57 -3.66
CA ILE A 4 11.20 -0.71 -2.82
C ILE A 4 11.61 -1.25 -1.46
N ARG A 5 11.15 -0.61 -0.38
CA ARG A 5 11.39 -1.02 0.99
C ARG A 5 10.11 -0.99 1.82
N SER A 6 10.15 -1.76 2.89
CA SER A 6 9.20 -1.70 3.98
C SER A 6 9.51 -0.50 4.88
N LYS A 7 8.46 0.24 5.23
CA LYS A 7 8.46 1.32 6.22
C LYS A 7 7.84 0.88 7.54
N LEU A 8 7.75 -0.44 7.77
CA LEU A 8 7.12 -1.02 8.96
C LEU A 8 7.73 -0.50 10.27
N SER A 9 9.05 -0.27 10.35
CA SER A 9 9.67 0.29 11.55
C SER A 9 9.15 1.67 11.89
N GLU A 10 9.01 2.54 10.89
CA GLU A 10 8.51 3.91 11.05
C GLU A 10 7.02 3.90 11.43
N VAL A 11 6.22 3.05 10.77
CA VAL A 11 4.79 2.87 11.10
C VAL A 11 4.62 2.38 12.54
N MET A 12 5.44 1.42 12.98
CA MET A 12 5.42 0.91 14.35
C MET A 12 5.76 2.01 15.36
N GLU A 13 6.80 2.80 15.10
CA GLU A 13 7.24 3.88 16.00
C GLU A 13 6.17 4.98 16.12
N ARG A 14 5.52 5.36 15.02
CA ARG A 14 4.39 6.31 15.03
C ARG A 14 3.19 5.80 15.82
N HIS A 15 2.90 4.50 15.74
CA HIS A 15 1.76 3.90 16.40
C HIS A 15 1.98 3.70 17.91
N ASP A 16 3.09 3.05 18.29
CA ASP A 16 3.49 2.85 19.69
C ASP A 16 5.00 2.60 19.76
N PRO A 17 5.81 3.54 20.29
CA PRO A 17 7.27 3.41 20.39
C PRO A 17 7.75 2.20 21.22
N LYS A 18 6.88 1.60 22.03
CA LYS A 18 7.19 0.42 22.86
C LYS A 18 6.71 -0.88 22.24
N LEU A 19 6.07 -0.84 21.06
CA LEU A 19 5.57 -2.02 20.38
C LEU A 19 6.73 -2.86 19.85
N SER A 20 6.88 -4.07 20.39
CA SER A 20 7.85 -5.03 19.86
C SER A 20 7.28 -5.82 18.69
N ILE A 21 8.14 -6.23 17.74
CA ILE A 21 7.77 -7.13 16.63
C ILE A 21 7.12 -8.44 17.10
N ARG A 22 7.49 -8.93 18.30
CA ARG A 22 6.91 -10.15 18.88
C ARG A 22 5.48 -9.92 19.38
N LYS A 23 5.19 -8.75 19.95
CA LYS A 23 3.83 -8.36 20.35
C LYS A 23 2.96 -8.16 19.11
N LEU A 24 3.46 -7.40 18.12
CA LEU A 24 2.78 -7.19 16.85
C LEU A 24 2.36 -8.51 16.19
N ALA A 25 3.30 -9.45 16.00
CA ALA A 25 3.02 -10.74 15.36
C ALA A 25 1.91 -11.54 16.06
N LYS A 26 1.81 -11.44 17.39
CA LYS A 26 0.72 -12.07 18.16
C LYS A 26 -0.60 -11.36 17.94
N GLU A 27 -0.61 -10.04 17.96
CA GLU A 27 -1.84 -9.23 17.83
C GLU A 27 -2.46 -9.33 16.43
N ILE A 28 -1.64 -9.37 15.38
CA ILE A 28 -2.12 -9.61 14.01
C ILE A 28 -2.30 -11.08 13.67
N ASN A 29 -2.05 -11.99 14.63
CA ASN A 29 -2.07 -13.44 14.46
C ASN A 29 -1.32 -13.91 13.20
N TYR A 30 -0.02 -13.61 13.14
CA TYR A 30 0.86 -13.94 12.01
C TYR A 30 2.19 -14.53 12.48
N HIS A 31 2.88 -15.23 11.58
CA HIS A 31 4.20 -15.78 11.86
C HIS A 31 5.21 -14.67 12.18
N PHE A 32 5.85 -14.81 13.34
CA PHE A 32 6.90 -13.89 13.80
C PHE A 32 8.01 -13.67 12.75
N ASP A 33 8.45 -14.74 12.07
CA ASP A 33 9.53 -14.62 11.09
C ASP A 33 9.16 -13.72 9.91
N SER A 34 7.91 -13.77 9.44
CA SER A 34 7.44 -12.92 8.35
C SER A 34 7.40 -11.44 8.76
N VAL A 35 6.92 -11.15 9.97
CA VAL A 35 6.92 -9.78 10.52
C VAL A 35 8.36 -9.28 10.70
N ARG A 36 9.27 -10.12 11.22
CA ARG A 36 10.70 -9.80 11.38
C ARG A 36 11.36 -9.48 10.04
N ARG A 37 11.12 -10.30 9.00
CA ARG A 37 11.70 -10.06 7.66
C ARG A 37 11.17 -8.76 7.06
N MET A 38 9.88 -8.48 7.21
CA MET A 38 9.29 -7.22 6.74
C MET A 38 9.86 -6.02 7.50
N TYR A 39 10.05 -6.13 8.82
CA TYR A 39 10.67 -5.08 9.64
C TYR A 39 12.13 -4.80 9.24
N LYS A 40 12.89 -5.84 8.90
CA LYS A 40 14.32 -5.74 8.54
C LYS A 40 14.60 -5.49 7.07
N ASN A 41 13.57 -5.28 6.24
CA ASN A 41 13.73 -5.21 4.77
C ASN A 41 14.38 -6.47 4.15
N GLU A 42 14.18 -7.63 4.76
CA GLU A 42 14.67 -8.95 4.29
C GLU A 42 13.59 -9.68 3.44
N MET A 43 12.43 -9.06 3.22
CA MET A 43 11.34 -9.63 2.39
C MET A 43 11.66 -9.52 0.90
N VAL A 44 11.63 -10.65 0.19
CA VAL A 44 11.71 -10.69 -1.28
C VAL A 44 10.35 -10.41 -1.92
N GLN A 45 9.28 -10.90 -1.30
CA GLN A 45 7.90 -10.70 -1.74
C GLN A 45 7.05 -10.34 -0.53
N TYR A 46 6.13 -9.39 -0.70
CA TYR A 46 5.19 -9.00 0.35
C TYR A 46 3.90 -9.83 0.23
N PRO A 47 3.61 -10.73 1.20
CA PRO A 47 2.35 -11.48 1.19
C PRO A 47 1.17 -10.51 1.35
N ARG A 48 0.16 -10.64 0.50
CA ARG A 48 -1.04 -9.76 0.55
C ARG A 48 -1.76 -9.84 1.89
N ASP A 49 -1.87 -11.03 2.49
CA ASP A 49 -2.50 -11.21 3.81
C ASP A 49 -1.73 -10.48 4.92
N LEU A 50 -0.39 -10.54 4.90
CA LEU A 50 0.43 -9.81 5.86
C LEU A 50 0.23 -8.30 5.72
N LEU A 51 0.24 -7.80 4.47
CA LEU A 51 0.00 -6.37 4.21
C LEU A 51 -1.38 -5.94 4.71
N LEU A 52 -2.43 -6.68 4.36
CA LEU A 52 -3.79 -6.37 4.80
C LEU A 52 -3.88 -6.31 6.33
N LYS A 53 -3.33 -7.30 7.02
CA LYS A 53 -3.33 -7.35 8.49
C LYS A 53 -2.60 -6.18 9.12
N LEU A 54 -1.44 -5.80 8.58
CA LEU A 54 -0.69 -4.64 9.06
C LEU A 54 -1.43 -3.33 8.77
N CYS A 55 -1.98 -3.17 7.57
CA CYS A 55 -2.80 -2.00 7.20
C CYS A 55 -3.98 -1.82 8.14
N VAL A 56 -4.72 -2.91 8.43
CA VAL A 56 -5.87 -2.88 9.35
C VAL A 56 -5.43 -2.60 10.78
N TYR A 57 -4.36 -3.24 11.25
CA TYR A 57 -3.87 -3.06 12.62
C TYR A 57 -3.38 -1.62 12.87
N PHE A 58 -2.63 -1.04 11.96
CA PHE A 58 -2.10 0.32 12.08
C PHE A 58 -3.05 1.40 11.55
N ASN A 59 -4.15 1.01 10.91
CA ASN A 59 -5.07 1.91 10.21
C ASN A 59 -4.36 2.80 9.17
N VAL A 60 -3.55 2.18 8.30
CA VAL A 60 -2.76 2.85 7.25
C VAL A 60 -3.01 2.23 5.87
N GLN A 61 -2.68 2.99 4.82
CA GLN A 61 -2.70 2.48 3.45
C GLN A 61 -1.42 1.70 3.09
N PRO A 62 -1.46 0.77 2.11
CA PRO A 62 -0.27 0.02 1.69
C PRO A 62 0.92 0.89 1.29
N GLY A 63 0.68 2.07 0.70
CA GLY A 63 1.73 3.02 0.31
C GLY A 63 2.50 3.63 1.49
N GLU A 64 1.94 3.58 2.70
CA GLU A 64 2.67 3.97 3.92
C GLU A 64 3.54 2.83 4.47
N LEU A 65 3.24 1.58 4.12
CA LEU A 65 4.00 0.40 4.54
C LEU A 65 5.08 0.02 3.53
N ILE A 66 4.85 0.25 2.23
CA ILE A 66 5.77 -0.08 1.15
C ILE A 66 5.99 1.16 0.30
N ALA A 67 7.22 1.67 0.31
CA ALA A 67 7.59 2.88 -0.41
C ALA A 67 8.95 2.69 -1.11
N MET A 68 9.21 3.52 -2.12
CA MET A 68 10.55 3.62 -2.69
C MET A 68 11.44 4.40 -1.71
N ASP A 69 12.64 3.89 -1.43
CA ASP A 69 13.65 4.67 -0.71
C ASP A 69 14.17 5.76 -1.65
N ALA A 70 13.82 6.99 -1.32
CA ALA A 70 14.26 8.18 -2.02
C ALA A 70 15.58 8.66 -1.39
N GLU A 71 16.69 8.04 -1.76
CA GLU A 71 17.96 8.76 -1.67
C GLU A 71 18.14 9.76 -2.82
N ASP A 72 17.32 9.71 -3.88
CA ASP A 72 17.25 10.72 -4.95
C ASP A 72 16.04 10.44 -5.86
N ASN A 73 14.83 10.95 -5.58
CA ASN A 73 13.74 10.86 -6.57
C ASN A 73 12.78 12.05 -6.49
N ASP A 74 12.92 12.93 -7.47
CA ASP A 74 12.08 14.09 -7.81
C ASP A 74 10.79 13.66 -8.55
N TRP A 75 10.23 12.49 -8.22
CA TRP A 75 8.96 12.04 -8.80
C TRP A 75 7.82 12.72 -8.06
N VAL A 76 7.56 13.97 -8.42
CA VAL A 76 6.30 14.64 -8.10
C VAL A 76 5.19 13.82 -8.75
N ILE A 77 4.43 13.06 -7.95
CA ILE A 77 3.17 12.51 -8.42
C ILE A 77 2.27 13.71 -8.65
N ASP A 78 2.19 14.15 -9.91
CA ASP A 78 1.20 15.14 -10.33
C ASP A 78 -0.17 14.57 -10.00
N ARG A 79 -0.86 15.23 -9.07
CA ARG A 79 -2.15 14.80 -8.55
C ARG A 79 -3.30 15.13 -9.51
N SER A 80 -2.98 15.50 -10.75
CA SER A 80 -3.90 15.93 -11.79
C SER A 80 -4.17 14.78 -12.77
N ASN A 81 -4.87 13.75 -12.32
CA ASN A 81 -5.52 12.79 -13.23
C ASN A 81 -7.02 12.90 -13.00
N ASP A 82 -7.59 14.01 -13.49
CA ASP A 82 -9.02 14.13 -13.74
C ASP A 82 -9.30 13.30 -14.99
N TYR A 83 -9.73 12.05 -14.80
CA TYR A 83 -10.39 11.31 -15.86
C TYR A 83 -11.79 11.88 -16.00
N GLU A 84 -11.98 12.77 -16.97
CA GLU A 84 -13.32 13.17 -17.40
C GLU A 84 -14.02 11.95 -18.01
N GLU A 85 -15.16 11.58 -17.42
CA GLU A 85 -16.05 10.55 -17.89
C GLU A 85 -16.85 11.11 -19.09
N ASP A 86 -16.33 10.95 -20.31
CA ASP A 86 -17.11 11.24 -21.51
C ASP A 86 -18.12 10.10 -21.74
N GLY A 87 -19.29 10.26 -21.14
CA GLY A 87 -20.50 9.56 -21.52
C GLY A 87 -21.12 10.21 -22.76
N ASP A 88 -21.07 9.54 -23.91
CA ASP A 88 -22.03 9.75 -25.01
C ASP A 88 -22.26 8.43 -25.75
N ASP A 89 -23.09 7.56 -25.17
CA ASP A 89 -23.75 6.48 -25.90
C ASP A 89 -24.84 7.08 -26.80
N LYS A 90 -24.45 7.50 -28.01
CA LYS A 90 -25.41 7.92 -29.03
C LYS A 90 -25.89 6.70 -29.81
N GLU A 91 -27.01 6.11 -29.37
CA GLU A 91 -27.71 5.09 -30.15
C GLU A 91 -28.14 5.64 -31.53
N PRO A 92 -27.89 4.94 -32.64
CA PRO A 92 -28.45 5.31 -33.92
C PRO A 92 -29.93 4.92 -33.96
N GLY A 93 -30.81 5.93 -33.87
CA GLY A 93 -32.25 5.76 -34.06
C GLY A 93 -32.55 5.16 -35.42
N THR A 94 -33.02 3.92 -35.43
CA THR A 94 -33.83 3.39 -36.53
C THR A 94 -35.25 3.87 -36.30
N ASP A 95 -35.73 4.83 -37.09
CA ASP A 95 -37.17 4.97 -37.28
C ASP A 95 -37.52 5.03 -38.76
N SER A 96 -38.05 3.91 -39.21
CA SER A 96 -38.71 3.69 -40.47
C SER A 96 -40.17 4.10 -40.33
N HIS A 97 -40.57 5.22 -40.95
CA HIS A 97 -41.97 5.41 -41.31
C HIS A 97 -42.17 6.31 -42.54
N LEU A 98 -42.96 5.75 -43.48
CA LEU A 98 -43.61 6.27 -44.70
C LEU A 98 -42.78 6.33 -45.99
#